data_AF-A0A6I2U4R2-F1
#
_entry.id   AF-A0A6I2U4R2-F1
#
_cell.length_a   1.000
_cell.length_b   1.000
_cell.length_c   1.000
_cell.angle_alpha   90.00
_cell.angle_beta   90.00
_cell.angle_gamma   90.00
#
_symmetry.space_group_name_H-M   'P 1'
#
loop_
_entity.id
_entity.type
_entity.pdbx_description
1 polymer ?
#
loop_
_entity_poly.entity_id
_entity_poly.type
_entity_poly.pdbx_seq_one_letter_code
_entity_poly.pdbx_strand_id
1 'polypeptide(L)' 'MRERFEQRLFRIFAQAGYSPVQLLTITPEEMVEIPGITVPNIRAVLCVQNNVLADRNKVRSSNLVEALLKEAEESGCCHE' A
#
# COMPACT_ATOMS: atom_id res chain seq x y z
N MET A 1 5.60 14.51 21.01
CA MET A 1 4.73 14.74 19.84
C MET A 1 4.00 13.45 19.52
N ARG A 2 2.66 13.45 19.42
CA ARG A 2 1.89 12.21 19.18
C ARG A 2 2.06 11.81 17.71
N GLU A 3 2.50 10.58 17.47
CA GLU A 3 2.63 10.06 16.10
C GLU A 3 1.26 10.04 15.40
N ARG A 4 1.24 10.48 14.14
CA ARG A 4 0.04 10.40 13.31
C ARG A 4 -0.20 8.94 12.89
N PHE A 5 -1.46 8.54 12.84
CA PHE A 5 -1.86 7.18 12.48
C PHE A 5 -1.26 6.72 11.14
N GLU A 6 -1.28 7.58 10.12
CA GLU A 6 -0.70 7.30 8.80
C GLU A 6 0.81 7.06 8.87
N GLN A 7 1.55 7.88 9.63
CA GLN A 7 3.00 7.70 9.78
C GLN A 7 3.33 6.38 10.46
N ARG A 8 2.54 6.01 11.48
CA ARG A 8 2.66 4.71 12.13
C ARG A 8 2.39 3.57 11.14
N LEU A 9 1.35 3.70 10.33
CA LEU A 9 0.97 2.72 9.32
C LEU A 9 2.11 2.53 8.31
N PHE A 10 2.56 3.61 7.66
CA PHE A 10 3.65 3.55 6.69
C PHE A 10 4.94 2.97 7.30
N ARG A 11 5.26 3.30 8.56
CA ARG A 11 6.42 2.71 9.24
C ARG A 11 6.28 1.20 9.41
N ILE A 12 5.12 0.70 9.85
CA ILE A 12 4.90 -0.74 10.03
C ILE A 12 5.08 -1.49 8.71
N PHE A 13 4.48 -1.00 7.63
CA PHE A 13 4.60 -1.62 6.31
C PHE A 13 6.02 -1.55 5.74
N ALA A 14 6.70 -0.40 5.88
CA ALA A 14 8.08 -0.25 5.43
C ALA A 14 9.04 -1.17 6.21
N GLN A 15 8.84 -1.34 7.53
CA GLN A 15 9.61 -2.28 8.34
C GLN A 15 9.39 -3.75 7.94
N ALA A 16 8.22 -4.06 7.39
CA ALA A 16 7.89 -5.37 6.83
C ALA A 16 8.32 -5.54 5.36
N GLY A 17 9.00 -4.55 4.77
CA GLY A 17 9.49 -4.62 3.39
C GLY A 17 8.47 -4.25 2.32
N TYR A 18 7.30 -3.73 2.70
CA TYR A 18 6.29 -3.27 1.76
C TYR A 18 6.52 -1.83 1.36
N SER A 19 6.49 -1.58 0.06
CA SER A 19 6.45 -0.24 -0.52
C SER A 19 5.07 0.42 -0.30
N PRO A 20 4.99 1.77 -0.33
CA PRO A 20 3.72 2.49 -0.19
C PRO A 20 2.66 2.11 -1.25
N VAL A 21 3.08 1.69 -2.44
CA VAL A 21 2.17 1.27 -3.52
C VAL A 21 1.57 -0.10 -3.23
N GLN A 22 2.35 -1.00 -2.61
CA GLN A 22 1.86 -2.33 -2.22
C GLN A 22 0.77 -2.29 -1.15
N LEU A 23 0.60 -1.19 -0.40
CA LEU A 23 -0.59 -1.01 0.44
C LEU A 23 -1.90 -1.13 -0.34
N LEU A 24 -1.90 -0.81 -1.65
CA LEU A 24 -3.11 -0.85 -2.47
C LEU A 24 -3.46 -2.26 -2.96
N THR A 25 -2.51 -3.20 -2.88
CA THR A 25 -2.65 -4.55 -3.44
C THR A 25 -2.43 -5.66 -2.42
N ILE A 26 -1.87 -5.34 -1.25
CA ILE A 26 -1.64 -6.32 -0.17
C ILE A 26 -2.96 -6.88 0.34
N THR A 27 -3.00 -8.20 0.52
CA THR A 27 -4.18 -8.91 0.98
C THR A 27 -4.33 -8.84 2.51
N PRO A 28 -5.56 -8.94 3.06
CA PRO A 28 -5.76 -9.06 4.51
C PRO A 28 -4.93 -10.18 5.15
N GLU A 29 -4.79 -11.31 4.46
CA GLU A 29 -4.02 -12.48 4.87
C GLU A 29 -2.54 -12.15 5.02
N GLU A 30 -1.93 -11.43 4.06
CA GLU A 30 -0.55 -10.98 4.18
C GLU A 30 -0.39 -9.91 5.27
N MET A 31 -1.39 -9.05 5.44
CA MET A 31 -1.35 -7.99 6.44
C MET A 31 -1.35 -8.54 7.87
N VAL A 32 -2.05 -9.64 8.15
CA VAL A 32 -2.08 -10.23 9.50
C VAL A 32 -0.74 -10.85 9.91
N GLU A 33 0.11 -11.20 8.94
CA GLU A 33 1.47 -11.70 9.20
C GLU A 33 2.46 -10.57 9.57
N ILE A 34 2.09 -9.30 9.38
CA ILE A 34 2.96 -8.16 9.66
C ILE A 34 3.10 -7.92 11.17
N PRO A 35 4.33 -7.93 11.74
CA PRO A 35 4.54 -7.65 13.15
C PRO A 35 4.06 -6.24 13.54
N GLY A 36 3.27 -6.14 14.61
CA GLY A 36 2.78 -4.86 15.12
C GLY A 36 1.60 -4.25 14.33
N ILE A 37 1.08 -4.96 13.34
CA ILE A 37 -0.20 -4.64 12.70
C ILE A 37 -1.35 -4.78 13.71
N THR A 38 -2.42 -4.02 13.51
CA THR A 38 -3.63 -4.11 14.33
C THR A 38 -4.88 -4.08 13.46
N VAL A 39 -6.02 -4.52 13.99
CA VAL A 39 -7.29 -4.47 13.24
C VAL A 39 -7.64 -3.06 12.73
N PRO A 40 -7.45 -1.96 13.48
CA PRO A 40 -7.61 -0.61 12.95
C PRO A 40 -6.71 -0.29 11.75
N ASN A 41 -5.46 -0.77 11.75
CA ASN A 41 -4.54 -0.61 10.62
C ASN A 41 -5.10 -1.31 9.39
N ILE A 42 -5.56 -2.55 9.56
CA ILE A 42 -6.09 -3.37 8.47
C ILE A 42 -7.33 -2.70 7.87
N ARG A 43 -8.26 -2.25 8.72
CA ARG A 43 -9.46 -1.53 8.29
C ARG A 43 -9.14 -0.26 7.52
N ALA A 44 -8.12 0.49 7.93
CA ALA A 44 -7.74 1.71 7.24
C ALA A 44 -7.23 1.43 5.83
N VAL A 45 -6.36 0.43 5.66
CA VAL A 45 -5.85 0.02 4.35
C VAL A 45 -6.98 -0.48 3.46
N LEU A 46 -7.85 -1.36 3.95
CA LEU A 46 -9.00 -1.86 3.18
C LEU A 46 -9.97 -0.74 2.79
N CYS A 47 -10.16 0.26 3.65
CA CYS A 47 -10.96 1.44 3.33
C CYS A 47 -10.33 2.23 2.17
N VAL A 48 -9.02 2.45 2.19
CA VAL A 48 -8.31 3.14 1.10
C VAL A 48 -8.38 2.33 -0.19
N GLN A 49 -8.11 1.02 -0.13
CA GLN A 49 -8.23 0.11 -1.27
C GLN A 49 -9.64 0.18 -1.87
N ASN A 50 -10.69 0.07 -1.05
CA ASN A 50 -12.06 0.14 -1.53
C ASN A 50 -12.41 1.50 -2.15
N ASN A 51 -11.88 2.60 -1.62
CA ASN A 51 -12.07 3.94 -2.21
C ASN A 51 -11.33 4.10 -3.55
N VAL A 52 -10.13 3.51 -3.68
CA VAL A 52 -9.35 3.54 -4.93
C VAL A 52 -9.96 2.61 -6.00
N LEU A 53 -10.58 1.50 -5.57
CA LEU A 53 -11.23 0.50 -6.41
C LEU A 53 -12.71 0.80 -6.71
N ALA A 54 -13.30 1.82 -6.07
CA ALA A 54 -14.66 2.25 -6.38
C ALA A 54 -14.78 2.64 -7.87
N ASP A 55 -15.90 2.32 -8.53
CA ASP A 55 -16.05 2.40 -10.00
C ASP A 55 -15.76 3.78 -10.60
N ARG A 56 -15.92 4.88 -9.83
CA ARG A 56 -15.54 6.24 -10.26
C ARG A 56 -14.03 6.47 -10.30
N ASN A 57 -13.27 5.73 -9.50
CA ASN A 57 -11.81 5.79 -9.44
C ASN A 57 -11.15 4.72 -10.30
N LYS A 58 -11.78 3.56 -10.59
CA LYS A 58 -11.20 2.48 -11.43
C LYS A 58 -10.53 2.97 -12.72
N VAL A 59 -11.18 3.88 -13.46
CA VAL A 59 -10.62 4.39 -14.73
C VAL A 59 -9.37 5.26 -14.52
N ARG A 60 -9.31 6.02 -13.42
CA ARG A 60 -8.15 6.86 -13.08
C ARG A 60 -7.06 6.09 -12.35
N SER A 61 -7.43 5.16 -11.47
CA SER A 61 -6.51 4.38 -10.66
C SER A 61 -5.86 3.26 -11.46
N SER A 62 -6.53 2.64 -12.44
CA SER A 62 -5.89 1.66 -13.33
C SER A 62 -4.71 2.28 -14.08
N ASN A 63 -4.90 3.46 -14.69
CA ASN A 63 -3.83 4.14 -15.43
C ASN A 63 -2.68 4.59 -14.52
N LEU A 64 -2.98 5.00 -13.28
CA LEU A 64 -1.98 5.47 -12.32
C LEU A 64 -1.21 4.30 -11.68
N VAL A 65 -1.88 3.21 -11.33
CA VAL A 65 -1.26 1.99 -10.82
C VAL A 65 -0.38 1.36 -11.91
N GLU A 66 -0.84 1.32 -13.15
CA GLU A 66 -0.05 0.82 -14.28
C GLU A 66 1.20 1.68 -14.52
N ALA A 67 1.09 3.01 -14.42
CA ALA A 67 2.25 3.90 -14.50
C ALA A 67 3.24 3.69 -13.35
N LEU A 68 2.76 3.56 -12.11
CA LEU A 68 3.61 3.33 -10.93
C LEU A 68 4.28 1.95 -10.95
N LEU A 69 3.58 0.91 -11.42
CA LEU A 69 4.15 -0.42 -11.59
C LEU A 69 5.25 -0.40 -12.65
N LYS A 70 5.02 0.29 -13.77
CA LYS A 70 6.02 0.45 -14.83
C LYS A 70 7.25 1.23 -14.37
N GLU A 71 7.07 2.32 -13.62
CA GLU A 71 8.18 3.06 -13.00
C GLU A 71 8.95 2.20 -11.98
N ALA A 72 8.26 1.35 -11.23
CA ALA A 72 8.89 0.41 -10.29
C ALA A 72 9.70 -0.69 -11.01
N GLU A 73 9.21 -1.18 -12.15
CA GLU A 73 9.94 -2.14 -13.00
C GLU A 73 11.17 -1.48 -13.65
N GLU A 74 11.04 -0.25 -14.17
CA GLU A 74 12.13 0.48 -14.82
C GLU A 74 13.21 0.94 -13.82
N SER A 75 12.83 1.28 -12.58
CA SER A 75 13.78 1.63 -11.51
C SER A 75 14.47 0.41 -10.88
N GLY A 76 13.97 -0.80 -11.10
CA GLY A 76 14.61 -2.06 -10.71
C GLY A 76 15.74 -2.52 -11.65
N CYS A 77 15.85 -1.97 -12.87
CA CYS A 77 16.86 -2.34 -13.86
C CYS A 77 18.21 -1.63 -13.71
N CYS A 78 18.61 -1.30 -12.47
CA CYS A 78 19.95 -0.82 -12.17
C CYS A 78 20.71 -1.82 -11.30
N HIS A 79 20.75 -3.11 -11.65
CA HIS A 79 21.81 -4.02 -11.17
C HIS A 79 22.38 -4.84 -12.34
N GLU A 80 23.67 -4.59 -12.54
CA GLU A 80 24.71 -5.21 -13.40
C GLU A 80 24.79 -4.81 -14.88
#